data_AF-A0A924TKJ9-F1
#
_entry.id   AF-A0A924TKJ9-F1
#
_cell.length_a   1.000
_cell.length_b   1.000
_cell.length_c   1.000
_cell.angle_alpha   90.00
_cell.angle_beta   90.00
_cell.angle_gamma   90.00
#
_symmetry.space_group_name_H-M   'P 1'
#
loop_
_entity.id
_entity.type
_entity.pdbx_description
1 polymer ?
#
loop_
_entity_poly.entity_id
_entity_poly.type
_entity_poly.pdbx_seq_one_letter_code
_entity_poly.pdbx_strand_id
1 'polypeptide(L)' 'THKLGAFKTSMLQDVEARKPIELDALVGAVRELGQLTGVATPCTDALMGLARLQARGLGLY' A
#
# COMPACT_ATOMS: atom_id res chain seq x y z
N THR A 1 -25.82 3.64 -1.13
CA THR A 1 -24.36 3.73 -0.97
C THR A 1 -23.81 4.74 -1.96
N HIS A 2 -23.15 5.80 -1.49
CA HIS A 2 -22.51 6.76 -2.43
C HIS A 2 -21.40 6.02 -3.17
N LYS A 3 -21.52 5.90 -4.50
CA LYS A 3 -20.44 5.40 -5.35
C LYS A 3 -19.37 6.48 -5.44
N LEU A 4 -18.12 6.16 -5.15
CA LEU A 4 -17.00 7.11 -5.16
C LEU A 4 -16.69 7.70 -6.56
N GLY A 5 -17.36 7.25 -7.63
CA GLY A 5 -17.02 7.67 -9.00
C GLY A 5 -15.62 7.22 -9.41
N ALA A 6 -15.08 7.80 -10.47
CA ALA A 6 -13.70 7.58 -10.91
C ALA A 6 -12.72 8.36 -10.02
N PHE A 7 -12.55 7.93 -8.77
CA PHE A 7 -11.64 8.56 -7.81
C PHE A 7 -10.33 7.78 -7.73
N LYS A 8 -9.20 8.47 -7.94
CA LYS A 8 -7.85 7.90 -7.76
C LYS A 8 -7.43 8.07 -6.30
N THR A 9 -6.91 7.02 -5.69
CA THR A 9 -6.32 7.11 -4.35
C THR A 9 -5.10 8.02 -4.36
N SER A 10 -4.80 8.68 -3.23
CA SER A 10 -3.63 9.57 -3.13
C SER A 10 -2.33 8.86 -3.56
N MET A 11 -2.11 7.64 -3.05
CA MET A 11 -0.90 6.88 -3.38
C MET A 11 -0.81 6.53 -4.88
N LEU A 12 -1.93 6.30 -5.58
CA LEU A 12 -1.91 6.11 -7.04
C LEU A 12 -1.51 7.40 -7.76
N GLN A 13 -2.00 8.54 -7.30
CA GLN A 13 -1.62 9.84 -7.85
C GLN A 13 -0.12 10.13 -7.63
N ASP A 14 0.44 9.75 -6.47
CA ASP A 14 1.87 9.89 -6.18
C ASP A 14 2.74 9.03 -7.10
N VAL A 15 2.33 7.78 -7.38
CA VAL A 15 3.01 6.93 -8.36
C VAL A 15 3.00 7.57 -9.75
N GLU A 16 1.86 8.07 -10.20
CA GLU A 16 1.72 8.75 -11.50
C GLU A 16 2.57 10.02 -11.57
N ALA A 17 2.72 10.74 -10.45
CA ALA A 17 3.54 11.94 -10.32
C ALA A 17 5.04 11.65 -10.05
N ARG A 18 5.46 10.37 -10.01
CA ARG A 18 6.82 9.93 -9.65
C ARG A 18 7.32 10.48 -8.30
N LYS A 19 6.45 10.51 -7.31
CA LYS A 19 6.81 10.86 -5.94
C LYS A 19 7.11 9.60 -5.12
N PRO A 20 7.96 9.69 -4.08
CA PRO A 20 8.10 8.62 -3.09
C PRO A 20 6.73 8.25 -2.49
N ILE A 21 6.48 6.95 -2.29
CA ILE A 21 5.19 6.46 -1.76
C ILE A 21 5.27 6.06 -0.29
N GLU A 22 4.19 6.29 0.47
CA GLU A 22 4.10 5.98 1.90
C GLU A 22 3.54 4.57 2.17
N LEU A 23 4.09 3.56 1.50
CA LEU A 23 3.58 2.18 1.56
C LEU A 23 3.66 1.57 2.97
N ASP A 24 4.70 1.90 3.72
CA ASP A 24 4.94 1.36 5.07
C ASP A 24 3.97 1.91 6.11
N ALA A 25 3.64 3.20 6.00
CA ALA A 25 2.75 3.86 6.95
C ALA A 25 1.31 3.31 6.87
N LEU A 26 0.86 2.96 5.66
CA LEU A 26 -0.50 2.48 5.44
C LEU A 26 -0.63 0.96 5.53
N VAL A 27 0.16 0.21 4.75
CA VAL A 27 0.03 -1.25 4.65
C VAL A 27 0.85 -1.95 5.73
N GLY A 28 2.01 -1.39 6.09
CA GLY A 28 2.86 -1.91 7.16
C GLY A 28 2.16 -1.87 8.51
N ALA A 29 1.42 -0.80 8.81
CA ALA A 29 0.66 -0.68 10.05
C ALA A 29 -0.38 -1.80 10.23
N VAL A 30 -1.11 -2.17 9.18
CA VAL A 30 -2.10 -3.26 9.23
C VAL A 30 -1.42 -4.61 9.49
N ARG A 31 -0.29 -4.86 8.84
CA ARG A 31 0.52 -6.06 9.06
C ARG A 31 1.04 -6.14 10.49
N GLU A 32 1.56 -5.03 11.03
CA GLU A 32 2.04 -4.93 12.41
C GLU A 32 0.92 -5.21 13.42
N LEU A 33 -0.27 -4.64 13.22
CA LEU A 33 -1.43 -4.95 14.05
C LEU A 33 -1.83 -6.42 13.99
N GLY A 34 -1.76 -7.05 12.81
CA GLY A 34 -1.98 -8.50 12.66
C GLY A 34 -1.00 -9.32 13.50
N GLN A 35 0.28 -8.94 13.50
CA GLN A 35 1.31 -9.58 14.32
C GLN A 35 1.05 -9.41 15.81
N LEU A 36 0.71 -8.19 16.25
CA LEU A 36 0.43 -7.88 17.66
C LEU A 36 -0.81 -8.61 18.18
N THR A 37 -1.81 -8.84 17.33
CA THR A 37 -3.08 -9.48 17.69
C THR A 37 -3.12 -10.99 17.41
N GLY A 38 -2.08 -11.55 16.80
CA GLY A 38 -2.05 -12.95 16.37
C GLY A 38 -3.00 -13.26 15.20
N VAL A 39 -3.45 -12.24 14.47
CA VAL A 39 -4.32 -12.39 13.29
C VAL A 39 -3.47 -12.45 12.03
N ALA A 40 -3.56 -13.55 11.29
CA ALA A 40 -2.86 -13.70 10.03
C ALA A 40 -3.37 -12.69 8.98
N THR A 41 -2.44 -12.02 8.28
CA THR A 41 -2.76 -11.03 7.23
C THR A 41 -2.17 -11.41 5.86
N PRO A 42 -2.42 -12.64 5.35
CA PRO A 42 -1.70 -13.17 4.18
C PRO A 42 -1.89 -12.33 2.90
N CYS A 43 -3.09 -11.78 2.68
CA CYS A 43 -3.33 -10.89 1.54
C CYS A 43 -2.57 -9.57 1.68
N THR A 44 -2.50 -9.01 2.89
CA THR A 44 -1.74 -7.78 3.18
C THR A 44 -0.25 -8.01 2.97
N ASP A 45 0.28 -9.14 3.45
CA ASP A 45 1.68 -9.52 3.26
C ASP A 45 2.03 -9.64 1.77
N ALA A 46 1.19 -10.31 0.99
CA ALA A 46 1.37 -10.44 -0.46
C ALA A 46 1.32 -9.08 -1.18
N LEU A 47 0.31 -8.25 -0.88
CA LEU A 47 0.17 -6.92 -1.47
C LEU A 47 1.35 -6.01 -1.10
N MET A 48 1.81 -6.06 0.15
CA MET A 48 2.97 -5.30 0.62
C MET A 48 4.24 -5.69 -0.14
N GLY A 49 4.49 -6.99 -0.34
CA GLY A 49 5.63 -7.48 -1.11
C GLY A 49 5.59 -7.03 -2.57
N LEU A 50 4.45 -7.20 -3.24
CA LEU A 50 4.26 -6.81 -4.64
C LEU A 50 4.40 -5.29 -4.84
N ALA A 51 3.75 -4.49 -3.99
CA ALA A 51 3.78 -3.04 -4.10
C ALA A 51 5.19 -2.47 -3.82
N ARG A 52 5.93 -3.03 -2.85
CA ARG A 52 7.34 -2.66 -2.61
C ARG A 52 8.22 -2.96 -3.81
N LEU A 53 8.06 -4.15 -4.43
CA LEU A 53 8.84 -4.52 -5.60
C LEU A 53 8.56 -3.57 -6.78
N GLN A 54 7.28 -3.28 -7.04
CA GLN A 54 6.88 -2.33 -8.08
C GLN A 54 7.46 -0.94 -7.83
N ALA A 55 7.33 -0.42 -6.62
CA ALA A 55 7.79 0.93 -6.28
C ALA A 55 9.32 1.06 -6.42
N ARG A 56 10.09 0.05 -6.00
CA ARG A 56 11.54 -0.01 -6.24
C ARG A 56 11.87 -0.05 -7.74
N GLY A 57 11.14 -0.83 -8.53
CA GLY A 57 11.31 -0.88 -9.99
C GLY A 57 11.05 0.48 -10.67
N LEU A 58 10.23 1.33 -10.05
CA LEU A 58 9.94 2.70 -10.51
C LEU A 58 10.83 3.78 -9.87
N GLY A 59 11.70 3.42 -8.91
CA GLY A 59 12.54 4.36 -8.16
C GLY A 59 11.77 5.22 -7.15
N LEU A 60 10.65 4.73 -6.62
CA LEU A 60 9.73 5.46 -5.75
C LEU A 60 9.74 4.98 -4.29
N TYR A 61 10.67 4.09 -3.93
CA TYR A 61 10.75 3.43 -2.62
C TYR A 61 12.19 3.10 -2.25
#